data_AF-G3PZB9-F1
#
_entry.id   AF-G3PZB9-F1
#
_cell.length_a   1.000
_cell.length_b   1.000
_cell.length_c   1.000
_cell.angle_alpha   90.00
_cell.angle_beta   90.00
_cell.angle_gamma   90.00
#
_symmetry.space_group_name_H-M   'P 1'
#
loop_
_entity.id
_entity.type
_entity.pdbx_description
1 polymer ?
#
loop_
_entity_poly.entity_id
_entity_poly.type
_entity_poly.pdbx_seq_one_letter_code
_entity_poly.pdbx_strand_id
1 'polypeptide(L)' 'MKAAELREIETDSEDVDMQAKLLLVAWQDREGTQATVESLVAALNTAGFAQFADVLSEA' A
#
# COMPACT_ATOMS: atom_id res chain seq x y z
N MET A 1 -1.67 9.10 -2.74
CA MET A 1 -2.50 9.13 -1.52
C MET A 1 -2.39 10.52 -0.90
N LYS A 2 -3.47 11.08 -0.36
CA LYS A 2 -3.42 12.41 0.27
C LYS A 2 -2.91 12.29 1.71
N ALA A 3 -2.18 13.30 2.18
CA ALA A 3 -1.67 13.33 3.55
C ALA A 3 -2.78 13.39 4.63
N ALA A 4 -4.02 13.71 4.27
CA ALA A 4 -5.16 13.61 5.18
C ALA A 4 -5.60 12.16 5.38
N GLU A 5 -5.68 11.37 4.30
CA GLU A 5 -6.07 9.95 4.32
C GLU A 5 -5.08 9.10 5.13
N LEU A 6 -3.78 9.40 5.02
CA LEU A 6 -2.75 8.75 5.86
C LEU A 6 -2.93 9.04 7.35
N ARG A 7 -3.24 10.28 7.72
CA ARG A 7 -3.44 10.66 9.12
C ARG A 7 -4.69 10.05 9.73
N GLU A 8 -5.73 9.83 8.93
CA GLU A 8 -6.93 9.11 9.37
C GLU A 8 -6.60 7.65 9.72
N ILE A 9 -5.87 6.95 8.84
CA ILE A 9 -5.43 5.57 9.09
C ILE A 9 -4.55 5.46 10.34
N GLU A 10 -3.63 6.39 10.54
CA GLU A 10 -2.77 6.45 11.74
C GLU A 10 -3.54 6.75 13.02
N THR A 11 -4.64 7.51 12.92
CA THR A 11 -5.50 7.84 14.07
C THR A 11 -6.45 6.68 14.41
N ASP A 12 -6.90 5.93 13.41
CA ASP A 12 -7.88 4.86 13.56
C ASP A 12 -7.29 3.56 14.12
N SER A 13 -5.97 3.38 14.09
CA SER A 13 -5.30 2.19 14.63
C SER A 13 -3.87 2.47 15.07
N GLU A 14 -3.43 1.91 16.20
CA GLU A 14 -2.01 1.90 16.62
C GLU A 14 -1.24 0.67 16.09
N ASP A 15 -1.93 -0.33 15.53
CA ASP A 15 -1.33 -1.54 15.00
C ASP A 15 -0.80 -1.30 13.58
N VAL A 16 0.52 -1.36 13.42
CA VAL A 16 1.23 -1.11 12.16
C VAL A 16 0.82 -2.08 11.04
N ASP A 17 0.48 -3.32 11.37
CA ASP A 17 0.02 -4.30 10.37
C ASP A 17 -1.40 -3.97 9.91
N MET A 18 -2.24 -3.47 10.82
CA MET A 18 -3.58 -3.01 10.49
C MET A 18 -3.53 -1.72 9.65
N GLN A 19 -2.65 -0.78 10.01
CA GLN A 19 -2.43 0.45 9.22
C GLN A 19 -1.97 0.12 7.79
N ALA A 20 -1.02 -0.81 7.62
CA ALA A 20 -0.56 -1.23 6.31
C ALA A 20 -1.67 -1.87 5.47
N LYS A 21 -2.55 -2.67 6.10
CA LYS A 21 -3.74 -3.23 5.42
C LYS A 21 -4.72 -2.15 4.98
N LEU A 22 -5.04 -1.20 5.86
CA LEU A 22 -5.96 -0.09 5.55
C LEU A 22 -5.40 0.80 4.43
N LEU A 23 -4.08 1.03 4.43
CA LEU A 23 -3.39 1.76 3.37
C LEU A 23 -3.59 1.09 2.00
N LEU A 24 -3.42 -0.24 1.94
CA LEU A 24 -3.59 -1.02 0.72
C LEU A 24 -5.05 -1.04 0.25
N VAL A 25 -6.02 -1.14 1.17
CA VAL A 25 -7.46 -1.07 0.83
C VAL A 25 -7.80 0.30 0.26
N ALA A 26 -7.41 1.38 0.94
CA ALA A 26 -7.65 2.74 0.46
C ALA A 26 -6.99 3.01 -0.91
N TRP A 27 -5.80 2.44 -1.14
CA TRP A 27 -5.16 2.48 -2.44
C TRP A 27 -5.95 1.72 -3.52
N GLN A 28 -6.45 0.51 -3.22
CA GLN A 28 -7.28 -0.27 -4.13
C GLN A 28 -8.58 0.45 -4.50
N ASP A 29 -9.27 1.01 -3.52
CA ASP A 29 -10.51 1.77 -3.75
C ASP A 29 -10.28 3.00 -4.64
N ARG A 30 -9.11 3.64 -4.51
CA ARG A 30 -8.75 4.82 -5.28
C ARG A 30 -8.39 4.51 -6.73
N GLU A 31 -7.58 3.48 -6.97
CA GLU A 31 -7.09 3.13 -8.31
C GLU A 31 -8.05 2.20 -9.06
N GLY A 32 -8.95 1.52 -8.35
CA GLY A 32 -9.93 0.60 -8.91
C GLY A 32 -9.26 -0.51 -9.72
N THR A 33 -9.62 -0.63 -11.00
CA THR A 33 -9.06 -1.66 -11.89
C THR A 33 -7.57 -1.49 -12.18
N GLN A 34 -6.99 -0.33 -11.87
CA GLN A 34 -5.56 -0.07 -12.02
C GLN A 34 -4.74 -0.50 -10.79
N ALA A 35 -5.37 -0.89 -9.68
CA ALA A 35 -4.68 -1.45 -8.51
C ALA A 35 -4.20 -2.88 -8.75
N THR A 36 -3.27 -3.06 -9.69
CA THR A 36 -2.69 -4.36 -10.02
C THR A 36 -1.46 -4.65 -9.17
N VAL A 37 -1.13 -5.94 -9.01
CA VAL A 37 0.11 -6.37 -8.33
C VAL A 37 1.34 -5.74 -9.00
N GLU A 38 1.37 -5.67 -10.34
CA GLU A 38 2.45 -5.04 -11.10
C GLU A 38 2.64 -3.55 -10.74
N SER A 39 1.54 -2.80 -10.63
CA SER A 39 1.59 -1.39 -10.24
C SER A 39 2.09 -1.19 -8.81
N LEU A 40 1.72 -2.10 -7.89
CA LEU A 40 2.19 -2.08 -6.51
C LEU A 40 3.68 -2.44 -6.41
N VAL A 41 4.12 -3.46 -7.14
CA VAL A 41 5.53 -3.88 -7.25
C VAL A 41 6.39 -2.73 -7.79
N ALA A 42 5.96 -2.04 -8.85
CA ALA A 42 6.67 -0.89 -9.40
C ALA A 42 6.79 0.27 -8.39
N ALA A 43 5.72 0.54 -7.64
CA ALA A 43 5.71 1.57 -6.60
C ALA A 43 6.65 1.20 -5.43
N LEU A 44 6.62 -0.05 -4.96
CA LEU A 44 7.51 -0.55 -3.92
C LEU A 44 8.98 -0.46 -4.32
N ASN A 45 9.32 -0.85 -5.56
CA ASN A 45 10.67 -0.71 -6.09
C ASN A 45 11.12 0.76 -6.15
N THR A 46 10.26 1.65 -6.64
CA THR A 46 10.55 3.10 -6.71
C THR A 46 10.78 3.72 -5.33
N ALA A 47 10.06 3.24 -4.31
CA ALA A 47 10.19 3.70 -2.94
C ALA A 47 11.35 3.05 -2.16
N GLY A 48 12.10 2.12 -2.77
CA GLY A 48 13.24 1.44 -2.14
C GLY A 48 12.86 0.23 -1.28
N PHE A 49 11.63 -0.26 -1.41
CA PHE A 49 11.09 -1.42 -0.68
C PHE A 49 11.19 -2.72 -1.48
N ALA A 50 12.32 -2.94 -2.16
CA ALA A 50 12.52 -4.07 -3.08
C ALA A 50 12.24 -5.44 -2.44
N GLN A 51 12.59 -5.63 -1.16
CA GLN A 51 12.31 -6.88 -0.43
C GLN A 51 10.82 -7.28 -0.41
N PHE A 52 9.90 -6.32 -0.41
CA PHE A 52 8.46 -6.61 -0.46
C PHE A 52 7.99 -6.81 -1.90
N ALA A 53 8.60 -6.11 -2.86
CA ALA A 53 8.35 -6.30 -4.28
C ALA A 53 8.75 -7.71 -4.76
N ASP A 54 9.89 -8.21 -4.27
CA ASP A 54 10.39 -9.56 -4.58
C ASP A 54 9.40 -10.64 -4.09
N VAL A 55 8.98 -10.55 -2.82
CA VAL A 55 7.99 -11.48 -2.24
C VAL A 55 6.68 -11.49 -3.03
N LEU A 56 6.19 -10.32 -3.46
CA LEU A 56 4.96 -10.21 -4.25
C LEU A 56 5.12 -10.74 -5.69
N SER A 57 6.33 -10.78 -6.22
CA SER A 57 6.61 -11.26 -7.58
C SER A 57 6.83 -12.77 -7.65
N GLU A 58 7.12 -13.40 -6.51
CA GLU A 58 7.29 -14.85 -6.36
C GLU A 58 5.97 -15.59 -6.02
N ALA A 59 4.90 -14.85 -5.69
CA ALA A 59 3.59 -15.37 -5.32
C ALA A 59 2.69 -15.67 -6.53
#